data_AF-A0A2Z6RCG9-F1
#
_entry.id   AF-A0A2Z6RCG9-F1
#
_cell.length_a   1.000
_cell.length_b   1.000
_cell.length_c   1.000
_cell.angle_alpha   90.00
_cell.angle_beta   90.00
_cell.angle_gamma   90.00
#
_symmetry.space_group_name_H-M   'P 1'
#
loop_
_entity.id
_entity.type
_entity.pdbx_description
1 polymer ?
#
loop_
_entity_poly.entity_id
_entity_poly.type
_entity_poly.pdbx_seq_one_letter_code
_entity_poly.pdbx_strand_id
1 'polypeptide(L)'
;MLPAPIEQLTKFNVANYLKDLPCGLRTRKKETNFIERNDSPDFDQTTAARCELYIGKEPISTVIDSGAATSIITKSLMKQLGYQIDQPSNMVIVTTNGTRVCALGMIAALPIHLSHI
;
A
#
# COMPACT_ATOMS: atom_id res chain seq x y z
N MET A 1 -4.21 11.85 -26.36
CA MET A 1 -4.10 12.15 -24.92
C MET A 1 -2.62 12.34 -24.62
N LEU A 2 -2.22 13.42 -23.94
CA LEU A 2 -0.83 13.58 -23.53
C LEU A 2 -0.58 12.70 -22.29
N PRO A 3 0.54 11.95 -22.23
CA PRO A 3 0.85 11.10 -21.09
C PRO A 3 1.01 11.95 -19.82
N ALA A 4 0.55 11.41 -18.68
CA ALA A 4 0.66 12.11 -17.41
C ALA A 4 2.14 12.34 -17.04
N PRO A 5 2.49 13.42 -16.30
CA PRO A 5 3.89 13.70 -15.93
C PRO A 5 4.60 12.53 -15.23
N ILE A 6 3.86 11.72 -14.47
CA ILE A 6 4.38 10.53 -13.79
C ILE A 6 4.86 9.44 -14.75
N GLU A 7 4.30 9.37 -15.96
CA GLU A 7 4.63 8.38 -16.98
C GLU A 7 5.97 8.66 -17.66
N GLN A 8 6.55 9.86 -17.45
CA GLN A 8 7.84 10.26 -18.00
C GLN A 8 8.98 10.17 -16.96
N LEU A 9 8.70 9.64 -15.76
CA LEU A 9 9.69 9.56 -14.70
C LEU A 9 10.70 8.44 -14.94
N THR A 10 11.93 8.72 -14.56
CA THR A 10 13.05 7.79 -14.51
C THR A 10 13.56 7.68 -13.08
N LYS A 11 14.37 6.65 -12.81
CA LYS A 11 15.03 6.49 -11.50
C LYS A 11 15.88 7.69 -11.06
N PHE A 12 16.26 8.56 -12.00
CA PHE A 12 17.12 9.72 -11.74
C PHE A 12 16.33 10.98 -11.38
N ASN A 13 15.08 11.11 -11.83
CA ASN A 13 14.28 12.32 -11.63
C ASN A 13 13.07 12.12 -10.69
N VAL A 14 12.73 10.87 -10.35
CA VAL A 14 11.61 10.54 -9.45
C VAL A 14 11.73 11.24 -8.09
N ALA A 15 12.94 11.40 -7.55
CA ALA A 15 13.14 12.07 -6.26
C ALA A 15 12.84 13.57 -6.31
N ASN A 16 13.04 14.22 -7.46
CA ASN A 16 12.70 15.64 -7.63
C ASN A 16 11.19 15.78 -7.82
N TYR A 17 10.61 14.94 -8.68
CA TYR A 17 9.17 14.89 -8.86
C TYR A 17 8.43 14.75 -7.52
N LEU A 18 8.83 13.78 -6.68
CA LEU A 18 8.21 13.53 -5.37
C LEU A 18 8.40 14.68 -4.36
N LYS A 19 9.49 15.44 -4.43
CA LYS A 19 9.68 16.65 -3.60
C LYS A 19 8.72 17.77 -3.99
N ASP A 20 8.39 17.85 -5.28
CA ASP A 20 7.57 18.92 -5.85
C ASP A 20 6.07 18.60 -5.77
N LEU A 21 5.68 17.36 -5.41
CA LEU A 21 4.28 17.06 -5.15
C LEU A 21 3.80 17.71 -3.84
N PRO A 22 2.57 18.26 -3.84
CA PRO A 22 1.95 18.81 -2.63
C PRO A 22 1.69 17.75 -1.56
N CYS A 23 1.64 16.46 -1.92
CA CYS A 23 1.62 15.37 -0.96
C CYS A 23 3.06 15.05 -0.52
N GLY A 24 3.34 15.16 0.78
CA GLY A 24 4.67 14.96 1.38
C GLY A 24 5.24 13.54 1.29
N LEU A 25 5.19 12.89 0.12
CA LEU A 25 5.86 11.63 -0.17
C LEU A 25 7.37 11.85 -0.15
N ARG A 26 8.02 11.40 0.93
CA ARG A 26 9.48 11.45 1.08
C ARG A 26 10.09 10.10 0.71
N THR A 27 11.01 10.09 -0.25
CA THR A 27 11.92 8.97 -0.48
C THR A 27 13.12 9.10 0.45
N ARG A 28 13.23 8.26 1.49
CA ARG A 28 14.49 8.11 2.23
C ARG A 28 15.31 6.98 1.61
N LYS A 29 16.54 7.26 1.17
CA LYS A 29 17.55 6.21 1.01
C LYS A 29 17.96 5.78 2.42
N LYS A 30 17.49 4.64 2.88
CA LYS A 30 17.94 4.07 4.15
C LYS A 30 18.87 2.90 3.84
N GLU A 31 20.18 3.15 3.84
CA GLU A 31 21.14 2.09 4.14
C GLU A 31 20.92 1.68 5.60
N THR A 32 20.98 0.38 5.87
CA THR A 32 20.61 -0.24 7.15
C THR A 32 21.59 0.02 8.30
N ASN A 33 22.43 1.05 8.23
CA ASN A 33 23.38 1.37 9.28
C ASN A 33 23.00 2.66 10.01
N PHE A 34 22.57 2.48 11.26
CA PHE A 34 22.52 3.44 12.38
C PHE A 34 21.96 4.85 12.07
N ILE A 35 20.73 5.11 12.53
CA ILE A 35 20.20 6.47 12.66
C ILE A 35 20.33 6.88 14.13
N GLU A 36 21.22 7.83 14.41
CA GLU A 36 21.12 8.65 15.62
C GLU A 36 19.84 9.50 15.52
N ARG A 37 18.95 9.36 16.50
CA ARG A 37 17.73 10.15 16.60
C ARG A 37 18.11 11.56 17.05
N ASN A 38 17.96 12.54 16.17
CA ASN A 38 17.79 13.93 16.58
C ASN A 38 16.30 14.14 16.86
N ASP A 39 15.93 14.20 18.15
CA ASP A 39 14.56 14.35 18.64
C ASP A 39 14.01 15.77 18.39
N SER A 40 13.80 16.16 17.13
CA SER A 40 12.96 17.32 16.78
C SER A 40 11.53 16.84 16.50
N PRO A 41 10.49 17.29 17.24
CA PRO A 41 9.17 16.65 17.23
C PRO A 41 8.38 16.73 15.91
N ASP A 42 8.71 17.66 15.01
CA ASP A 42 7.80 18.05 13.91
C ASP A 42 8.18 17.53 12.50
N PHE A 43 9.34 16.88 12.30
CA PHE A 43 9.82 16.58 10.94
C PHE A 43 9.88 15.10 10.55
N ASP A 44 9.57 14.17 11.45
CA ASP A 44 9.78 12.74 11.24
C ASP A 44 8.52 11.87 11.20
N GLN A 45 7.32 12.46 11.28
CA GLN A 45 6.09 11.68 11.16
C GLN A 45 5.87 11.26 9.69
N THR A 46 5.94 9.96 9.44
CA THR A 46 5.56 9.38 8.16
C THR A 46 4.11 8.91 8.23
N THR A 47 3.35 9.12 7.16
CA THR A 47 1.98 8.59 7.03
C THR A 47 1.99 7.54 5.92
N ALA A 48 1.25 6.46 6.13
CA ALA A 48 1.10 5.42 5.11
C ALA A 48 0.46 6.00 3.83
N ALA A 49 0.94 5.57 2.67
CA ALA A 49 0.28 5.87 1.41
C ALA A 49 -1.10 5.21 1.40
N ARG A 50 -2.16 6.01 1.36
CA ARG A 50 -3.54 5.54 1.35
C ARG A 50 -4.27 6.00 0.10
N CYS A 51 -5.15 5.15 -0.40
CA CYS A 51 -6.03 5.43 -1.53
C CYS A 51 -7.44 4.92 -1.21
N GLU A 52 -8.45 5.68 -1.60
CA GLU A 52 -9.83 5.18 -1.59
C GLU A 52 -10.06 4.33 -2.84
N LEU A 53 -10.39 3.05 -2.61
CA LEU A 53 -10.79 2.11 -3.65
C LEU A 53 -12.25 1.73 -3.43
N TYR A 54 -12.98 1.45 -4.48
CA TYR A 54 -14.36 0.98 -4.40
C TYR A 54 -14.42 -0.53 -4.63
N ILE A 55 -15.14 -1.22 -3.76
CA ILE A 55 -15.55 -2.61 -3.98
C ILE A 55 -17.08 -2.59 -4.05
N GLY A 56 -17.62 -2.70 -5.26
CA GLY A 56 -19.01 -2.34 -5.52
C GLY A 56 -19.23 -0.84 -5.27
N LYS A 57 -20.16 -0.51 -4.36
CA LYS A 57 -20.46 0.89 -3.98
C LYS A 57 -19.74 1.35 -2.71
N GLU A 58 -19.02 0.44 -2.03
CA GLU A 58 -18.41 0.71 -0.74
C GLU A 58 -17.01 1.33 -0.92
N PRO A 59 -16.76 2.57 -0.44
CA PRO A 59 -15.43 3.16 -0.45
C PRO A 59 -14.57 2.58 0.69
N ILE A 60 -13.40 2.05 0.34
CA ILE A 60 -12.45 1.42 1.25
C ILE A 60 -11.13 2.21 1.24
N SER A 61 -10.74 2.73 2.40
CA SER A 61 -9.39 3.27 2.59
C SER A 61 -8.37 2.13 2.62
N THR A 62 -7.57 2.02 1.58
CA THR A 62 -6.56 0.96 1.41
C THR A 62 -5.15 1.50 1.52
N VAL A 63 -4.23 0.69 2.03
CA VAL A 63 -2.80 1.01 2.08
C VAL A 63 -2.14 0.52 0.79
N ILE A 64 -1.39 1.41 0.14
CA ILE A 64 -0.58 1.08 -1.03
C ILE A 64 0.81 0.69 -0.55
N ASP A 65 1.13 -0.60 -0.64
CA ASP A 65 2.41 -1.15 -0.18
C ASP A 65 3.11 -1.89 -1.32
N SER A 66 4.11 -1.25 -1.91
CA SER A 66 4.96 -1.88 -2.94
C SER A 66 5.97 -2.87 -2.36
N GLY A 67 6.17 -2.88 -1.04
CA GLY A 67 7.02 -3.85 -0.35
C GLY A 67 6.32 -5.17 -0.06
N ALA A 68 4.99 -5.23 -0.18
CA ALA A 68 4.22 -6.46 -0.01
C ALA A 68 4.31 -7.35 -1.27
N ALA A 69 4.49 -8.65 -1.06
CA ALA A 69 4.52 -9.63 -2.16
C ALA A 69 3.14 -9.91 -2.78
N THR A 70 2.05 -9.58 -2.08
CA THR A 70 0.67 -9.77 -2.54
C THR A 70 -0.25 -8.74 -1.89
N SER A 71 -1.43 -8.52 -2.49
CA SER A 71 -2.53 -7.83 -1.84
C SER A 71 -3.19 -8.72 -0.77
N ILE A 72 -3.62 -8.11 0.34
CA ILE A 72 -4.22 -8.80 1.49
C ILE A 72 -5.50 -8.07 1.90
N ILE A 73 -6.55 -8.84 2.16
CA ILE A 73 -7.79 -8.36 2.78
C ILE A 73 -7.99 -9.06 4.13
N THR A 74 -8.45 -8.33 5.13
CA THR A 74 -8.75 -8.92 6.45
C THR A 74 -10.03 -9.73 6.40
N LYS A 75 -10.12 -10.79 7.22
CA LYS A 75 -11.33 -11.63 7.33
C LYS A 75 -12.58 -10.81 7.70
N SER A 76 -12.43 -9.81 8.56
CA SER A 76 -13.53 -8.94 8.97
C SER A 76 -14.04 -8.09 7.81
N LEU A 77 -13.15 -7.41 7.07
CA LEU A 77 -13.53 -6.58 5.94
C LEU A 77 -14.18 -7.41 4.82
N MET A 78 -13.59 -8.56 4.50
CA MET A 78 -14.17 -9.51 3.53
C MET A 78 -15.62 -9.88 3.91
N LYS A 79 -15.87 -10.21 5.18
CA LYS A 79 -17.22 -10.54 5.67
C LYS A 79 -18.17 -9.35 5.63
N GLN A 80 -17.70 -8.15 5.99
CA GLN A 80 -18.50 -6.93 5.92
C GLN A 80 -18.93 -6.61 4.48
N LEU A 81 -18.06 -6.89 3.51
CA LEU A 81 -18.35 -6.73 2.08
C LEU A 81 -19.15 -7.90 1.47
N GLY A 82 -19.49 -8.94 2.25
CA GLY A 82 -20.28 -10.07 1.78
C GLY A 82 -19.53 -11.08 0.88
N TYR A 83 -18.20 -11.00 0.81
CA TYR A 83 -17.39 -11.93 0.02
C TYR A 83 -17.02 -13.19 0.80
N GLN A 84 -16.74 -14.27 0.07
CA GLN A 84 -16.26 -15.54 0.61
C GLN A 84 -14.98 -15.94 -0.10
N ILE A 85 -14.17 -16.75 0.59
CA ILE A 85 -12.99 -17.38 0.02
C ILE A 85 -13.44 -18.37 -1.05
N ASP A 86 -12.93 -18.24 -2.27
CA ASP A 86 -13.27 -19.09 -3.42
C ASP A 86 -12.15 -20.06 -3.80
N GLN A 87 -10.95 -19.89 -3.24
CA GLN A 87 -9.79 -20.75 -3.49
C GLN A 87 -8.97 -21.00 -2.22
N PRO A 88 -8.33 -22.19 -2.09
CA PRO A 88 -7.37 -22.42 -1.02
C PRO A 88 -6.10 -21.57 -1.22
N SER A 89 -5.37 -21.32 -0.15
CA SER A 89 -4.07 -20.63 -0.20
C SER A 89 -3.05 -21.34 0.67
N ASN A 90 -1.86 -21.58 0.12
CA ASN A 90 -0.70 -22.09 0.86
C ASN A 90 0.24 -20.95 1.30
N MET A 91 -0.22 -19.70 1.21
CA MET A 91 0.61 -18.53 1.51
C MET A 91 0.84 -18.38 3.01
N VAL A 92 2.12 -18.21 3.38
CA VAL A 92 2.53 -17.84 4.74
C VAL A 92 3.02 -16.40 4.72
N ILE A 93 2.32 -15.54 5.46
CA ILE A 93 2.64 -14.13 5.62
C ILE A 93 3.62 -14.01 6.78
N VAL A 94 4.79 -13.44 6.52
CA VAL A 94 5.76 -13.07 7.56
C VAL A 94 5.60 -11.59 7.83
N THR A 95 5.07 -11.22 8.99
CA THR A 95 4.91 -9.82 9.38
C THR A 95 6.24 -9.22 9.82
N THR A 96 6.33 -7.90 9.89
CA THR A 96 7.56 -7.15 10.21
C THR A 96 8.16 -7.46 11.58
N ASN A 97 7.35 -8.01 12.50
CA ASN A 97 7.78 -8.52 13.80
C ASN A 97 8.23 -10.00 13.77
N GLY A 98 8.30 -10.62 12.59
CA GLY A 98 8.71 -12.01 12.39
C GLY A 98 7.60 -13.05 12.58
N THR A 99 6.39 -12.66 12.98
CA THR A 99 5.27 -13.59 13.13
C THR A 99 4.89 -14.19 11.78
N ARG A 100 4.65 -15.50 11.76
CA ARG A 100 4.20 -16.23 10.58
C ARG A 100 2.72 -16.54 10.70
N VAL A 101 1.93 -16.10 9.73
CA VAL A 101 0.49 -16.31 9.70
C VAL A 101 0.10 -16.91 8.35
N CYS A 102 -0.57 -18.05 8.35
CA CYS A 102 -1.10 -18.62 7.11
C CYS A 102 -2.31 -17.81 6.64
N ALA A 103 -2.38 -17.53 5.33
CA ALA A 103 -3.58 -16.99 4.73
C ALA A 103 -4.74 -17.98 4.89
N LEU A 104 -5.94 -17.46 5.13
CA LEU A 104 -7.14 -18.29 5.28
C LEU A 104 -7.58 -18.93 3.96
N GLY A 105 -7.18 -18.32 2.84
CA GLY A 105 -7.58 -18.67 1.49
C GLY A 105 -7.38 -17.47 0.56
N MET A 106 -7.97 -17.53 -0.62
CA MET A 106 -7.90 -16.49 -1.64
C MET A 106 -9.30 -16.15 -2.16
N ILE A 107 -9.45 -14.91 -2.62
CA ILE A 107 -10.54 -14.46 -3.48
C ILE A 107 -9.91 -14.17 -4.83
N ALA A 108 -10.18 -15.00 -5.84
CA ALA A 108 -9.49 -14.93 -7.12
C ALA A 108 -9.82 -13.65 -7.90
N ALA A 109 -11.07 -13.18 -7.79
CA ALA A 109 -11.56 -12.00 -8.51
C ALA A 109 -12.39 -11.09 -7.60
N LEU A 110 -11.71 -10.18 -6.89
CA LEU A 110 -12.36 -9.10 -6.15
C LEU A 110 -12.47 -7.86 -7.06
N PRO A 111 -13.68 -7.35 -7.37
CA PRO A 111 -13.85 -6.21 -8.26
C PRO A 111 -13.47 -4.91 -7.53
N ILE A 112 -12.27 -4.41 -7.83
CA ILE A 112 -11.71 -3.18 -7.26
C ILE A 112 -11.76 -2.08 -8.32
N HIS A 113 -12.24 -0.90 -7.94
CA HIS A 113 -12.30 0.27 -8.80
C HIS A 113 -11.62 1.48 -8.15
N LEU A 114 -10.89 2.27 -8.95
CA LEU A 114 -10.25 3.52 -8.48
C LEU A 114 -11.23 4.71 -8.45
N SER A 115 -12.38 4.56 -9.09
CA SER A 115 -13.44 5.55 -9.16
C SER A 115 -14.79 4.89 -8.91
N HIS A 116 -15.74 5.66 -8.39
CA HIS A 116 -17.12 5.20 -8.25
C HIS A 116 -17.70 4.82 -9.63
N ILE A 117 -18.32 3.64 -9.73
CA ILE A 117 -19.05 3.19 -10.92
C ILE A 117 -20.54 3.46 -10.75
#